data_AF-A0A2X2BWF6-F1
#
_entry.id   AF-A0A2X2BWF6-F1
#
_cell.length_a   1.000
_cell.length_b   1.000
_cell.length_c   1.000
_cell.angle_alpha   90.00
_cell.angle_beta   90.00
_cell.angle_gamma   90.00
#
_symmetry.space_group_name_H-M   'P 1'
#
loop_
_entity.id
_entity.type
_entity.pdbx_description
1 polymer ?
#
loop_
_entity_poly.entity_id
_entity_poly.type
_entity_poly.pdbx_seq_one_letter_code
_entity_poly.pdbx_strand_id
1 'polypeptide(L)' 'MSAEDALLKIQELLSGVEWSPATLEDIAQVMEEAGYKIEHID' A
#
# COMPACT_ATOMS: atom_id res chain seq x y z
N MET A 1 7.44 10.23 1.32
CA MET A 1 6.15 10.26 2.05
C MET A 1 6.42 9.90 3.52
N SER A 2 5.66 10.40 4.49
CA SER A 2 5.81 9.92 5.88
C SER A 2 5.09 8.58 6.08
N ALA A 3 5.43 7.84 7.14
CA ALA A 3 4.74 6.58 7.44
C ALA A 3 3.24 6.80 7.75
N GLU A 4 2.89 7.91 8.41
CA GLU A 4 1.50 8.25 8.74
C GLU A 4 0.68 8.57 7.48
N ASP A 5 1.26 9.33 6.54
CA ASP A 5 0.61 9.60 5.24
C ASP A 5 0.38 8.31 4.44
N ALA A 6 1.32 7.38 4.50
CA ALA A 6 1.24 6.09 3.82
C ALA A 6 0.09 5.25 4.37
N LEU A 7 -0.05 5.18 5.70
CA LEU A 7 -1.12 4.45 6.36
C LEU A 7 -2.50 5.04 6.05
N LEU A 8 -2.62 6.37 5.97
CA LEU A 8 -3.86 7.03 5.58
C LEU A 8 -4.25 6.69 4.13
N LYS A 9 -3.30 6.75 3.19
CA LYS A 9 -3.54 6.34 1.80
C LYS A 9 -3.93 4.87 1.69
N ILE A 10 -3.26 3.98 2.42
CA ILE A 10 -3.62 2.56 2.45
C ILE A 10 -5.04 2.39 2.99
N GLN A 11 -5.41 3.09 4.06
CA GLN A 11 -6.78 3.05 4.59
C GLN A 11 -7.81 3.50 3.55
N GLU A 12 -7.51 4.54 2.75
CA GLU A 12 -8.36 4.97 1.64
C GLU A 12 -8.48 3.89 0.55
N LEU A 13 -7.36 3.28 0.15
CA LEU A 13 -7.33 2.17 -0.82
C LEU A 13 -8.12 0.94 -0.37
N LEU A 14 -8.25 0.75 0.95
CA LEU A 14 -8.98 -0.37 1.55
C LEU A 14 -10.46 -0.04 1.82
N SER A 15 -10.85 1.24 1.76
CA SER A 15 -12.20 1.68 2.10
C SER A 15 -13.17 1.52 0.93
N GLY A 16 -13.95 0.44 0.95
CA GLY A 16 -15.07 0.24 0.02
C GLY A 16 -14.66 -0.40 -1.32
N VAL A 17 -13.46 -0.97 -1.40
CA VAL A 17 -12.92 -1.60 -2.61
C VAL A 17 -12.81 -3.11 -2.42
N GLU A 18 -13.06 -3.87 -3.49
CA GLU A 18 -12.84 -5.31 -3.51
C GLU A 18 -11.34 -5.59 -3.59
N TRP A 19 -10.82 -6.41 -2.68
CA TRP A 19 -9.40 -6.73 -2.62
C TRP A 19 -9.00 -7.54 -3.83
N SER A 20 -8.30 -6.89 -4.74
CA SER A 20 -7.76 -7.49 -5.96
C SER A 20 -6.23 -7.45 -5.94
N PRO A 21 -5.56 -8.24 -6.79
CA PRO A 21 -4.11 -8.13 -6.98
C PRO A 21 -3.66 -6.70 -7.28
N ALA A 22 -4.45 -5.92 -8.03
CA ALA A 22 -4.15 -4.52 -8.32
C ALA A 22 -4.15 -3.64 -7.04
N THR A 23 -5.11 -3.86 -6.13
CA THR A 23 -5.14 -3.14 -4.84
C THR A 23 -3.90 -3.46 -3.99
N LEU A 24 -3.39 -4.69 -4.05
CA LEU A 24 -2.18 -5.08 -3.35
C LEU A 24 -0.93 -4.43 -3.97
N GLU A 25 -0.87 -4.31 -5.29
CA GLU A 25 0.20 -3.57 -5.99
C GLU A 25 0.19 -2.08 -5.62
N ASP A 26 -0.99 -1.46 -5.57
CA ASP A 26 -1.13 -0.05 -5.15
C ASP A 26 -0.64 0.15 -3.70
N ILE A 27 -0.98 -0.76 -2.79
CA ILE A 27 -0.50 -0.74 -1.40
C ILE A 27 1.03 -0.92 -1.35
N ALA A 28 1.58 -1.84 -2.13
CA ALA A 28 3.01 -2.07 -2.19
C ALA A 28 3.75 -0.80 -2.67
N GLN A 29 3.23 -0.12 -3.69
CA GLN A 29 3.78 1.14 -4.15
C GLN A 29 3.74 2.23 -3.06
N VAL A 30 2.63 2.37 -2.35
CA VAL A 30 2.51 3.34 -1.25
C VAL A 30 3.51 3.02 -0.14
N MET A 31 3.74 1.75 0.18
CA MET A 31 4.76 1.33 1.14
C MET A 31 6.17 1.69 0.67
N GLU A 32 6.51 1.48 -0.60
CA GLU A 32 7.82 1.85 -1.16
C GLU A 32 8.05 3.37 -1.14
N GLU A 33 7.04 4.17 -1.48
CA GLU A 33 7.09 5.64 -1.42
C GLU A 33 7.30 6.19 0.01
N ALA A 34 6.97 5.39 1.02
CA ALA A 34 7.23 5.66 2.44
C ALA A 34 8.61 5.17 2.90
N GLY A 35 9.38 4.53 2.01
CA GLY A 35 10.73 4.04 2.27
C GLY A 35 10.78 2.62 2.84
N TYR A 36 9.66 1.90 2.87
CA TYR A 36 9.67 0.49 3.20
C TYR A 36 10.20 -0.32 2.01
N LYS A 37 10.92 -1.40 2.32
CA LYS A 37 11.35 -2.36 1.31
C LYS A 37 10.34 -3.51 1.29
N ILE A 38 9.70 -3.73 0.14
CA ILE A 38 8.80 -4.87 -0.04
C ILE A 38 9.63 -6.08 -0.48
N GLU A 39 9.37 -7.23 0.14
CA GLU A 39 9.97 -8.51 -0.24
C GLU A 39 8.93 -9.37 -0.95
N HIS A 40 9.29 -9.91 -2.11
CA HIS A 40 8.50 -10.92 -2.78
C HIS A 40 8.76 -12.26 -2.11
N ILE A 41 7.69 -12.90 -1.64
CA ILE A 41 7.73 -14.24 -1.08
C ILE A 41 7.20 -15.16 -2.18
N ASP A 42 8.11 -15.97 -2.74
CA ASP A 42 7.80 -16.99 -3.75
C ASP A 42 6.96 -18.15 -3.18
#